data_AF-A0A098SBI3-F1
#
_entry.id   AF-A0A098SBI3-F1
#
_cell.length_a   1.000
_cell.length_b   1.000
_cell.length_c   1.000
_cell.angle_alpha   90.00
_cell.angle_beta   90.00
_cell.angle_gamma   90.00
#
_symmetry.space_group_name_H-M   'P 1'
#
loop_
_entity.id
_entity.type
_entity.pdbx_description
1 polymer ?
#
loop_
_entity_poly.entity_id
_entity_poly.type
_entity_poly.pdbx_seq_one_letter_code
_entity_poly.pdbx_strand_id
1 'polypeptide(L)'
;MLNRFLLLSLFALSLLFHSCSKEDQQDDIMPANQLPVIEAPSSVSAIADSLFTLQLEITDPDGPVPVVSFEGLPDWLSYDAATQVLSGTPARSDQGNVTIDIIAADDIGQRKRTLKIAVLVYLSITEKLNNEVTSKFQFTTSGMLGVSVALMTPEDELITTTRGEHSPGGNNPLDPNYRYRVASVTKSFTATLILRLAEEGYFELDDKLFEYLEIPGLDNGIAITIEHLLTHTSGMGDHLNDGGFYTGSDWQTRVWEHQDIYDYTVDQGSFFWPGSSYRYSNTGFYVLGALAEAVTGQSLSDLYKSYIFNPLGLDQTLYDDFSSYAEKIDSLAENSRAYEYHLTSVGAAGAIVSTPSDLAKYGNAVYGGDFLTAASKELMITDYGFAVGGSNYGLGTRLWDDFGIVHYGHTGSLMDYRSIIMYVPEADVSIALSTNDPHPNWFDLVNGVLVVVTNHYR
;
A
#
# COMPACT_ATOMS: atom_id res chain seq x y z
N MET A 1 -4.66 -76.81 -30.97
CA MET A 1 -4.42 -76.25 -32.31
C MET A 1 -2.92 -75.93 -32.38
N LEU A 2 -2.01 -76.85 -32.67
CA LEU A 2 -1.70 -77.57 -33.92
C LEU A 2 -1.59 -76.67 -35.17
N ASN A 3 -0.37 -76.30 -35.58
CA ASN A 3 0.36 -76.85 -36.75
C ASN A 3 1.61 -75.98 -37.06
N ARG A 4 2.84 -76.53 -36.96
CA ARG A 4 3.71 -77.13 -38.04
C ARG A 4 4.36 -76.06 -38.94
N PHE A 5 5.68 -76.04 -39.23
CA PHE A 5 6.57 -77.06 -39.84
C PHE A 5 8.06 -76.74 -39.52
N LEU A 6 8.89 -77.69 -39.04
CA LEU A 6 9.90 -78.54 -39.76
C LEU A 6 11.12 -77.78 -40.35
N LEU A 7 12.32 -77.89 -39.75
CA LEU A 7 13.44 -78.82 -40.04
C LEU A 7 14.20 -78.52 -41.36
N LEU A 8 15.52 -78.26 -41.30
CA LEU A 8 16.54 -79.25 -41.69
C LEU A 8 17.98 -78.74 -41.43
N SER A 9 18.78 -79.67 -40.90
CA SER A 9 20.22 -79.65 -40.67
C SER A 9 21.05 -79.91 -41.93
N LEU A 10 22.29 -79.41 -41.98
CA LEU A 10 23.37 -80.06 -42.73
C LEU A 10 24.72 -79.92 -42.00
N PHE A 11 25.35 -81.08 -41.81
CA PHE A 11 26.65 -81.34 -41.20
C PHE A 11 27.67 -81.63 -42.32
N ALA A 12 28.91 -81.12 -42.20
CA ALA A 12 30.15 -81.69 -42.75
C ALA A 12 31.33 -80.97 -42.06
N LEU A 13 32.10 -81.58 -41.15
CA LEU A 13 33.35 -82.36 -41.39
C LEU A 13 34.19 -81.79 -42.55
N SER A 14 35.47 -81.43 -42.43
CA SER A 14 36.54 -81.91 -41.55
C SER A 14 37.87 -81.22 -41.91
N LEU A 15 38.85 -81.36 -40.99
CA LEU A 15 40.31 -81.46 -41.17
C LEU A 15 41.21 -80.25 -40.86
N LEU A 16 42.01 -80.52 -39.82
CA LEU A 16 43.18 -79.83 -39.30
C LEU A 16 44.25 -79.56 -40.36
N PHE A 17 44.89 -78.38 -40.26
CA PHE A 17 46.34 -78.24 -40.45
C PHE A 17 46.91 -77.20 -39.46
N HIS A 18 48.00 -77.59 -38.80
CA HIS A 18 48.89 -76.73 -38.01
C HIS A 18 49.51 -75.62 -38.87
N SER A 19 49.51 -74.37 -38.40
CA SER A 19 50.71 -73.52 -38.48
C SER A 19 50.66 -72.35 -37.51
N CYS A 20 51.80 -72.13 -36.87
CA CYS A 20 52.16 -70.98 -36.06
C CYS A 20 52.02 -69.66 -36.84
N SER A 21 51.36 -68.65 -36.29
CA SER A 21 51.46 -67.26 -36.77
C SER A 21 51.41 -66.27 -35.61
N LYS A 22 52.57 -65.64 -35.40
CA LYS A 22 52.87 -64.30 -34.86
C LYS A 22 51.77 -63.58 -34.07
N GLU A 23 52.15 -63.17 -32.86
CA GLU A 23 51.55 -62.05 -32.12
C GLU A 23 51.39 -60.84 -33.06
N ASP A 24 50.14 -60.43 -33.30
CA ASP A 24 49.83 -59.10 -33.79
C ASP A 24 50.09 -58.14 -32.63
N GLN A 25 51.18 -57.37 -32.72
CA GLN A 25 51.29 -56.13 -31.96
C GLN A 25 50.27 -55.16 -32.55
N GLN A 26 49.12 -55.06 -31.87
CA GLN A 26 48.23 -53.93 -32.02
C GLN A 26 48.95 -52.73 -31.41
N ASP A 27 49.52 -51.87 -32.27
CA ASP A 27 49.95 -50.53 -31.86
C ASP A 27 48.73 -49.84 -31.23
N ASP A 28 48.78 -49.69 -29.92
CA ASP A 28 47.80 -49.00 -29.12
C ASP A 28 47.92 -47.50 -29.44
N ILE A 29 47.26 -47.07 -30.52
CA ILE A 29 47.15 -45.64 -30.86
C ILE A 29 46.24 -45.05 -29.78
N MET A 30 46.84 -44.60 -28.68
CA MET A 30 46.12 -43.82 -27.69
C MET A 30 45.41 -42.67 -28.41
N PRO A 31 44.11 -42.41 -28.14
CA PRO A 31 43.41 -41.28 -28.74
C PRO A 31 44.23 -40.01 -28.50
N ALA A 32 44.31 -39.15 -29.52
CA ALA A 32 44.98 -37.87 -29.38
C ALA A 32 44.28 -37.06 -28.29
N ASN A 33 45.03 -36.56 -27.29
CA ASN A 33 44.48 -35.76 -26.20
C ASN A 33 43.62 -34.60 -26.74
N GLN A 34 42.50 -34.31 -26.10
CA GLN A 34 41.55 -33.27 -26.51
C GLN A 34 41.55 -32.11 -25.51
N LEU A 35 41.34 -30.89 -26.01
CA LEU A 35 41.26 -29.70 -25.15
C LEU A 35 40.14 -29.84 -24.09
N PRO A 36 40.28 -29.22 -22.92
CA PRO A 36 39.27 -29.28 -21.87
C PRO A 36 37.93 -28.68 -22.32
N VAL A 37 36.84 -29.25 -21.84
CA VAL A 37 35.48 -28.74 -22.05
C VAL A 37 35.08 -27.90 -20.86
N ILE A 38 34.48 -26.73 -21.13
CA ILE A 38 33.89 -25.85 -20.12
C ILE A 38 32.41 -25.72 -20.42
N GLU A 39 31.55 -26.32 -19.60
CA GLU A 39 30.11 -26.09 -19.62
C GLU A 39 29.72 -25.07 -18.55
N ALA A 40 29.20 -23.94 -19.03
CA ALA A 40 28.73 -22.83 -18.21
C ALA A 40 27.69 -22.01 -19.00
N PRO A 41 26.69 -21.39 -18.37
CA PRO A 41 25.83 -20.44 -19.07
C PRO A 41 26.63 -19.28 -19.68
N SER A 42 26.12 -18.65 -20.74
CA SER A 42 26.73 -17.43 -21.31
C SER A 42 26.41 -16.17 -20.49
N SER A 43 25.30 -16.20 -19.74
CA SER A 43 24.91 -15.15 -18.82
C SER A 43 24.07 -15.68 -17.65
N VAL A 44 24.25 -15.09 -16.48
CA VAL A 44 23.46 -15.32 -15.26
C VAL A 44 23.21 -14.00 -14.53
N SER A 45 22.30 -14.00 -13.55
CA SER A 45 22.09 -12.88 -12.65
C SER A 45 22.50 -13.25 -11.23
N ALA A 46 23.05 -12.28 -10.51
CA ALA A 46 23.27 -12.33 -9.06
C ALA A 46 22.45 -11.21 -8.41
N ILE A 47 21.99 -11.41 -7.18
CA ILE A 47 21.26 -10.40 -6.43
C ILE A 47 22.20 -9.86 -5.35
N ALA A 48 22.36 -8.54 -5.29
CA ALA A 48 23.15 -7.89 -4.27
C ALA A 48 22.67 -8.32 -2.86
N ASP A 49 23.62 -8.48 -1.95
CA ASP A 49 23.41 -8.94 -0.57
C ASP A 49 22.85 -10.37 -0.45
N SER A 50 22.77 -11.12 -1.55
CA SER A 50 22.33 -12.53 -1.59
C SER A 50 23.45 -13.45 -2.05
N LEU A 51 23.54 -14.65 -1.45
CA LEU A 51 24.50 -15.65 -1.86
C LEU A 51 24.23 -16.09 -3.31
N PHE A 52 25.19 -15.83 -4.19
CA PHE A 52 25.24 -16.36 -5.54
C PHE A 52 26.02 -17.67 -5.56
N THR A 53 25.48 -18.68 -6.26
CA THR A 53 26.18 -19.94 -6.54
C THR A 53 25.95 -20.35 -7.99
N LEU A 54 27.00 -20.88 -8.64
CA LEU A 54 26.93 -21.45 -9.98
C LEU A 54 27.85 -22.66 -10.06
N GLN A 55 27.25 -23.83 -10.31
CA GLN A 55 27.97 -25.04 -10.64
C GLN A 55 28.54 -24.92 -12.06
N LEU A 56 29.85 -25.12 -12.20
CA LEU A 56 30.51 -25.32 -13.49
C LEU A 56 30.70 -26.81 -13.74
N GLU A 57 30.78 -27.19 -15.01
CA GLU A 57 31.23 -28.52 -15.42
C GLU A 57 32.45 -28.38 -16.33
N ILE A 58 33.62 -28.62 -15.76
CA ILE A 58 34.92 -28.53 -16.41
C ILE A 58 35.55 -29.92 -16.40
N THR A 59 35.71 -30.50 -17.57
CA THR A 59 36.22 -31.87 -17.77
C THR A 59 37.26 -31.90 -18.86
N ASP A 60 38.25 -32.76 -18.73
CA ASP A 60 39.11 -33.17 -19.82
C ASP A 60 38.63 -34.54 -20.33
N PRO A 61 38.26 -34.69 -21.61
CA PRO A 61 37.73 -35.96 -22.15
C PRO A 61 38.72 -37.13 -22.08
N ASP A 62 40.01 -36.87 -22.21
CA ASP A 62 41.04 -37.88 -22.48
C ASP A 62 42.32 -37.70 -21.61
N GLY A 63 42.40 -36.63 -20.82
CA GLY A 63 43.57 -36.19 -20.06
C GLY A 63 43.35 -36.04 -18.54
N PRO A 64 44.35 -35.47 -17.82
CA PRO A 64 44.27 -35.22 -16.38
C PRO A 64 43.28 -34.10 -16.04
N VAL A 65 42.96 -33.93 -14.75
CA VAL A 65 42.07 -32.84 -14.29
C VAL A 65 42.64 -31.48 -14.76
N PRO A 66 41.87 -30.68 -15.51
CA PRO A 66 42.37 -29.44 -16.09
C PRO A 66 42.67 -28.38 -15.01
N VAL A 67 43.68 -27.55 -15.27
CA VAL A 67 43.99 -26.38 -14.43
C VAL A 67 43.02 -25.27 -14.78
N VAL A 68 42.24 -24.83 -13.80
CA VAL A 68 41.22 -23.78 -13.97
C VAL A 68 41.75 -22.44 -13.47
N SER A 69 41.59 -21.39 -14.27
CA SER A 69 41.89 -20.01 -13.92
C SER A 69 40.83 -19.06 -14.49
N PHE A 70 40.82 -17.81 -14.01
CA PHE A 70 39.81 -16.82 -14.37
C PHE A 70 40.47 -15.48 -14.70
N GLU A 71 39.96 -14.80 -15.73
CA GLU A 71 40.22 -13.37 -15.96
C GLU A 71 38.95 -12.57 -15.61
N GLY A 72 39.12 -11.43 -14.94
CA GLY A 72 38.00 -10.55 -14.58
C GLY A 72 37.13 -11.04 -13.42
N LEU A 73 37.57 -12.03 -12.65
CA LEU A 73 36.85 -12.52 -11.47
C LEU A 73 36.74 -11.39 -10.43
N PRO A 74 35.53 -10.98 -10.02
CA PRO A 74 35.35 -9.89 -9.06
C PRO A 74 35.69 -10.35 -7.64
N ASP A 75 36.06 -9.41 -6.76
CA ASP A 75 36.50 -9.70 -5.38
C ASP A 75 35.46 -10.46 -4.54
N TRP A 76 34.17 -10.29 -4.84
CA TRP A 76 33.09 -10.95 -4.13
C TRP A 76 32.85 -12.40 -4.57
N LEU A 77 33.50 -12.88 -5.63
CA LEU A 77 33.27 -14.19 -6.23
C LEU A 77 34.50 -15.09 -6.11
N SER A 78 34.29 -16.31 -5.62
CA SER A 78 35.35 -17.31 -5.42
C SER A 78 35.02 -18.61 -6.16
N TYR A 79 36.05 -19.37 -6.54
CA TYR A 79 35.92 -20.68 -7.18
C TYR A 79 36.47 -21.78 -6.27
N ASP A 80 35.68 -22.81 -6.01
CA ASP A 80 36.13 -24.03 -5.34
C ASP A 80 36.48 -25.09 -6.38
N ALA A 81 37.77 -25.43 -6.50
CA ALA A 81 38.26 -26.40 -7.48
C ALA A 81 37.84 -27.85 -7.18
N ALA A 82 37.49 -28.19 -5.94
CA ALA A 82 37.06 -29.54 -5.58
C ALA A 82 35.60 -29.79 -5.97
N THR A 83 34.76 -28.76 -5.85
CA THR A 83 33.33 -28.83 -6.16
C THR A 83 32.98 -28.24 -7.52
N GLN A 84 33.91 -27.52 -8.15
CA GLN A 84 33.73 -26.73 -9.37
C GLN A 84 32.62 -25.66 -9.24
N VAL A 85 32.41 -25.12 -8.04
CA VAL A 85 31.38 -24.12 -7.77
C VAL A 85 31.99 -22.73 -7.72
N LEU A 86 31.39 -21.80 -8.46
CA LEU A 86 31.54 -20.37 -8.22
C LEU A 86 30.57 -19.94 -7.13
N SER A 87 31.05 -19.30 -6.07
CA SER A 87 30.19 -18.79 -4.99
C SER A 87 30.68 -17.48 -4.40
N GLY A 88 29.74 -16.64 -3.96
CA GLY A 88 30.04 -15.29 -3.50
C GLY A 88 28.80 -14.48 -3.19
N THR A 89 28.95 -13.33 -2.53
CA THR A 89 27.84 -12.43 -2.23
C THR A 89 28.21 -11.04 -2.74
N PRO A 90 27.66 -10.58 -3.90
CA PRO A 90 27.93 -9.24 -4.40
C PRO A 90 27.34 -8.19 -3.45
N ALA A 91 28.05 -7.09 -3.26
CA ALA A 91 27.53 -5.91 -2.58
C ALA A 91 26.68 -5.07 -3.55
N ARG A 92 25.88 -4.15 -3.01
CA ARG A 92 25.11 -3.19 -3.83
C ARG A 92 25.97 -2.31 -4.72
N SER A 93 27.21 -2.03 -4.31
CA SER A 93 28.19 -1.28 -5.13
C SER A 93 28.64 -2.05 -6.38
N ASP A 94 28.39 -3.36 -6.45
CA ASP A 94 28.73 -4.21 -7.59
C ASP A 94 27.62 -4.20 -8.66
N GLN A 95 26.56 -3.39 -8.50
CA GLN A 95 25.46 -3.29 -9.45
C GLN A 95 25.96 -3.05 -10.88
N GLY A 96 25.47 -3.86 -11.81
CA GLY A 96 25.83 -3.77 -13.22
C GLY A 96 26.25 -5.11 -13.79
N ASN A 97 27.00 -5.07 -14.88
CA ASN A 97 27.45 -6.28 -15.58
C ASN A 97 28.92 -6.55 -15.30
N VAL A 98 29.21 -7.73 -14.78
CA VAL A 98 30.56 -8.30 -14.68
C VAL A 98 30.75 -9.30 -15.80
N THR A 99 31.91 -9.31 -16.44
CA THR A 99 32.28 -10.32 -17.44
C THR A 99 33.50 -11.06 -16.92
N ILE A 100 33.38 -12.38 -16.78
CA ILE A 100 34.48 -13.26 -16.40
C ILE A 100 34.80 -14.19 -17.55
N ASP A 101 36.08 -14.49 -17.74
CA ASP A 101 36.54 -15.50 -18.67
C ASP A 101 37.05 -16.71 -17.91
N ILE A 102 36.36 -17.84 -18.05
CA ILE A 102 36.71 -19.13 -17.47
C ILE A 102 37.73 -19.79 -18.40
N ILE A 103 38.90 -20.11 -17.88
CA ILE A 103 40.01 -20.69 -18.65
C ILE A 103 40.35 -22.05 -18.05
N ALA A 104 40.23 -23.11 -18.86
CA ALA A 104 40.64 -24.46 -18.51
C ALA A 104 41.80 -24.88 -19.42
N ALA A 105 42.92 -25.28 -18.82
CA ALA A 105 44.15 -25.62 -19.51
C ALA A 105 44.66 -27.02 -19.14
N ASP A 106 45.24 -27.70 -20.12
CA ASP A 106 45.94 -28.99 -20.01
C ASP A 106 47.35 -28.88 -20.61
N ASP A 107 47.98 -30.01 -20.93
CA ASP A 107 49.32 -30.08 -21.51
C ASP A 107 49.39 -29.78 -23.01
N ILE A 108 48.25 -29.69 -23.71
CA ILE A 108 48.16 -29.42 -25.15
C ILE A 108 47.59 -28.04 -25.49
N GLY A 109 46.89 -27.38 -24.55
CA GLY A 109 46.41 -26.02 -24.73
C GLY A 109 45.39 -25.55 -23.69
N GLN A 110 44.60 -24.54 -24.07
CA GLN A 110 43.57 -23.96 -23.20
C GLN A 110 42.27 -23.68 -23.96
N ARG A 111 41.15 -23.83 -23.26
CA ARG A 111 39.83 -23.39 -23.68
C ARG A 111 39.38 -22.22 -22.81
N LYS A 112 38.70 -21.27 -23.44
CA LYS A 112 38.17 -20.06 -22.80
C LYS A 112 36.67 -19.97 -23.05
N ARG A 113 35.90 -19.73 -22.00
CA ARG A 113 34.46 -19.49 -22.05
C ARG A 113 34.11 -18.24 -21.26
N THR A 114 33.47 -17.28 -21.91
CA THR A 114 33.04 -16.04 -21.28
C THR A 114 31.68 -16.23 -20.60
N LEU A 115 31.58 -15.84 -19.33
CA LEU A 115 30.34 -15.76 -18.55
C LEU A 115 30.07 -14.29 -18.20
N LYS A 116 28.85 -13.82 -18.46
CA LYS A 116 28.36 -12.51 -17.99
C LYS A 116 27.52 -12.68 -16.74
N ILE A 117 27.78 -11.89 -15.71
CA ILE A 117 26.98 -11.86 -14.48
C ILE A 117 26.36 -10.47 -14.34
N ALA A 118 25.03 -10.40 -14.36
CA ALA A 118 24.29 -9.18 -14.07
C ALA A 118 23.98 -9.11 -12.56
N VAL A 119 24.58 -8.18 -11.85
CA VAL A 119 24.28 -7.91 -10.43
C VAL A 119 23.10 -6.96 -10.34
N LEU A 120 21.99 -7.46 -9.79
CA LEU A 120 20.74 -6.73 -9.60
C LEU A 120 20.62 -6.23 -8.16
N VAL A 121 20.08 -5.03 -7.97
CA VAL A 121 19.76 -4.44 -6.66
C VAL A 121 18.25 -4.29 -6.57
N TYR A 122 17.64 -4.94 -5.58
CA TYR A 122 16.23 -4.75 -5.23
C TYR A 122 16.13 -3.90 -3.98
N LEU A 123 15.46 -2.76 -4.08
CA LEU A 123 15.16 -1.92 -2.93
C LEU A 123 13.94 -2.49 -2.19
N SER A 124 14.07 -2.58 -0.86
CA SER A 124 12.91 -2.83 0.01
C SER A 124 11.85 -1.74 -0.17
N ILE A 125 10.60 -2.03 0.19
CA ILE A 125 9.54 -1.02 0.16
C ILE A 125 9.90 0.19 1.03
N THR A 126 10.51 -0.01 2.19
CA THR A 126 10.99 1.06 3.08
C THR A 126 11.99 1.98 2.38
N GLU A 127 12.94 1.43 1.61
CA GLU A 127 13.90 2.22 0.85
C GLU A 127 13.26 2.97 -0.31
N LYS A 128 12.38 2.30 -1.08
CA LYS A 128 11.64 2.93 -2.18
C LYS A 128 10.79 4.10 -1.67
N LEU A 129 10.03 3.89 -0.60
CA LEU A 129 9.19 4.89 0.05
C LEU A 129 10.03 6.07 0.56
N ASN A 130 11.13 5.78 1.27
CA ASN A 130 12.02 6.82 1.76
C ASN A 130 12.62 7.67 0.63
N ASN A 131 13.05 7.04 -0.46
CA ASN A 131 13.60 7.75 -1.61
C ASN A 131 12.56 8.63 -2.29
N GLU A 132 11.34 8.12 -2.48
CA GLU A 132 10.25 8.86 -3.10
C GLU A 132 9.84 10.06 -2.25
N VAL A 133 9.58 9.85 -0.96
CA VAL A 133 9.18 10.93 -0.05
C VAL A 133 10.30 11.96 0.08
N THR A 134 11.58 11.56 0.19
CA THR A 134 12.72 12.52 0.18
C THR A 134 12.73 13.36 -1.09
N SER A 135 12.65 12.71 -2.26
CA SER A 135 12.74 13.37 -3.55
C SER A 135 11.60 14.37 -3.74
N LYS A 136 10.35 13.93 -3.50
CA LYS A 136 9.16 14.78 -3.61
C LYS A 136 9.19 15.92 -2.60
N PHE A 137 9.58 15.64 -1.35
CA PHE A 137 9.70 16.65 -0.31
C PHE A 137 10.70 17.75 -0.70
N GLN A 138 11.87 17.37 -1.20
CA GLN A 138 12.95 18.30 -1.54
C GLN A 138 12.68 19.11 -2.82
N PHE A 139 12.12 18.46 -3.85
CA PHE A 139 12.08 19.06 -5.19
C PHE A 139 10.68 19.46 -5.65
N THR A 140 9.63 18.76 -5.20
CA THR A 140 8.25 18.99 -5.67
C THR A 140 7.44 19.83 -4.69
N THR A 141 7.63 19.60 -3.38
CA THR A 141 7.00 20.35 -2.30
C THR A 141 8.02 21.16 -1.51
N SER A 142 8.97 21.75 -2.22
CA SER A 142 10.01 22.59 -1.62
C SER A 142 9.38 23.73 -0.81
N GLY A 143 9.81 23.87 0.45
CA GLY A 143 9.27 24.84 1.39
C GLY A 143 8.12 24.32 2.25
N MET A 144 7.61 23.11 2.02
CA MET A 144 6.68 22.45 2.95
C MET A 144 7.38 22.15 4.28
N LEU A 145 6.74 22.48 5.40
CA LEU A 145 7.31 22.33 6.74
C LEU A 145 7.58 20.86 7.09
N GLY A 146 6.63 19.97 6.80
CA GLY A 146 6.79 18.55 7.08
C GLY A 146 5.66 17.68 6.54
N VAL A 147 5.94 16.38 6.42
CA VAL A 147 4.98 15.36 6.01
C VAL A 147 5.28 14.05 6.72
N SER A 148 4.23 13.37 7.15
CA SER A 148 4.28 12.04 7.74
C SER A 148 3.51 11.06 6.86
N VAL A 149 4.11 9.90 6.62
CA VAL A 149 3.57 8.84 5.75
C VAL A 149 3.63 7.51 6.49
N ALA A 150 2.58 6.72 6.38
CA ALA A 150 2.54 5.35 6.89
C ALA A 150 1.91 4.40 5.87
N LEU A 151 2.39 3.16 5.86
CA LEU A 151 1.84 2.05 5.10
C LEU A 151 1.50 0.91 6.06
N MET A 152 0.38 0.23 5.84
CA MET A 152 0.15 -1.13 6.32
C MET A 152 0.27 -2.06 5.12
N THR A 153 1.24 -2.98 5.16
CA THR A 153 1.55 -3.88 4.04
C THR A 153 0.70 -5.15 4.06
N PRO A 154 0.67 -5.96 2.98
CA PRO A 154 -0.04 -7.24 2.94
C PRO A 154 0.47 -8.24 3.98
N GLU A 155 1.72 -8.07 4.43
CA GLU A 155 2.35 -8.87 5.47
C GLU A 155 2.07 -8.36 6.90
N ASP A 156 1.10 -7.46 7.06
CA ASP A 156 0.75 -6.79 8.32
C ASP A 156 1.92 -5.98 8.93
N GLU A 157 2.85 -5.50 8.09
CA GLU A 157 3.96 -4.64 8.54
C GLU A 157 3.55 -3.16 8.49
N LEU A 158 3.78 -2.44 9.60
CA LEU A 158 3.64 -0.99 9.65
C LEU A 158 4.96 -0.31 9.27
N ILE A 159 4.96 0.40 8.14
CA ILE A 159 6.13 1.14 7.65
C ILE A 159 5.85 2.63 7.71
N THR A 160 6.73 3.41 8.32
CA THR A 160 6.56 4.87 8.46
C THR A 160 7.76 5.64 7.93
N THR A 161 7.52 6.83 7.37
CA THR A 161 8.57 7.81 7.07
C THR A 161 8.07 9.22 7.29
N THR A 162 8.95 10.10 7.78
CA THR A 162 8.67 11.54 7.95
C THR A 162 9.74 12.39 7.26
N ARG A 163 9.36 13.57 6.77
CA ARG A 163 10.30 14.61 6.30
C ARG A 163 9.91 15.95 6.89
N GLY A 164 10.89 16.82 7.04
CA GLY A 164 10.71 18.16 7.57
C GLY A 164 10.84 18.24 9.09
N GLU A 165 10.33 19.35 9.64
CA GLU A 165 10.58 19.78 11.01
C GLU A 165 9.28 19.94 11.81
N HIS A 166 9.41 19.86 13.14
CA HIS A 166 8.32 20.10 14.07
C HIS A 166 7.76 21.52 14.00
N SER A 167 8.61 22.52 13.75
CA SER A 167 8.25 23.93 13.82
C SER A 167 9.16 24.73 12.89
N PRO A 168 8.68 25.81 12.25
CA PRO A 168 9.50 26.61 11.34
C PRO A 168 10.80 27.11 12.00
N GLY A 169 11.94 26.81 11.39
CA GLY A 169 13.25 27.28 11.85
C GLY A 169 13.80 26.57 13.09
N GLY A 170 13.17 25.48 13.52
CA GLY A 170 13.65 24.63 14.62
C GLY A 170 14.31 23.37 14.09
N ASN A 171 15.53 23.06 14.53
CA ASN A 171 16.27 21.84 14.14
C ASN A 171 15.70 20.52 14.73
N ASN A 172 14.40 20.47 15.05
CA ASN A 172 13.75 19.31 15.64
C ASN A 172 13.06 18.51 14.52
N PRO A 173 13.51 17.28 14.21
CA PRO A 173 12.88 16.44 13.21
C PRO A 173 11.42 16.14 13.56
N LEU A 174 10.61 15.91 12.53
CA LEU A 174 9.23 15.49 12.69
C LEU A 174 9.12 14.08 13.32
N ASP A 175 8.40 13.97 14.44
CA ASP A 175 8.10 12.69 15.10
C ASP A 175 7.11 11.86 14.24
N PRO A 176 7.36 10.57 13.98
CA PRO A 176 6.39 9.73 13.27
C PRO A 176 5.04 9.53 14.00
N ASN A 177 4.99 9.74 15.33
CA ASN A 177 3.78 9.61 16.13
C ASN A 177 3.00 10.92 16.29
N TYR A 178 3.37 11.93 15.49
CA TYR A 178 2.72 13.22 15.54
C TYR A 178 1.26 13.14 15.10
N ARG A 179 0.39 13.85 15.83
CA ARG A 179 -1.05 13.82 15.59
C ARG A 179 -1.48 14.95 14.67
N TYR A 180 -2.46 14.67 13.82
CA TYR A 180 -3.00 15.62 12.86
C TYR A 180 -4.52 15.65 13.00
N ARG A 181 -5.13 16.83 12.79
CA ARG A 181 -6.56 16.90 12.52
C ARG A 181 -6.80 16.30 11.15
N VAL A 182 -7.44 15.14 11.10
CA VAL A 182 -7.61 14.41 9.83
C VAL A 182 -8.81 14.91 9.03
N ALA A 183 -9.55 15.88 9.58
CA ALA A 183 -10.62 16.58 8.90
C ALA A 183 -11.61 15.59 8.28
N SER A 184 -12.02 15.79 7.04
CA SER A 184 -13.01 14.93 6.37
C SER A 184 -12.63 13.45 6.22
N VAL A 185 -11.40 13.01 6.54
CA VAL A 185 -11.12 11.58 6.74
C VAL A 185 -12.04 10.98 7.83
N THR A 186 -12.43 11.79 8.82
CA THR A 186 -13.44 11.48 9.84
C THR A 186 -14.71 10.86 9.25
N LYS A 187 -15.15 11.29 8.06
CA LYS A 187 -16.37 10.77 7.42
C LYS A 187 -16.30 9.26 7.17
N SER A 188 -15.13 8.74 6.83
CA SER A 188 -14.96 7.29 6.69
C SER A 188 -15.14 6.57 8.02
N PHE A 189 -14.65 7.13 9.13
CA PHE A 189 -14.86 6.59 10.47
C PHE A 189 -16.34 6.66 10.87
N THR A 190 -17.03 7.77 10.57
CA THR A 190 -18.47 7.90 10.79
C THR A 190 -19.25 6.88 9.99
N ALA A 191 -18.93 6.69 8.71
CA ALA A 191 -19.56 5.68 7.88
C ALA A 191 -19.34 4.28 8.45
N THR A 192 -18.12 3.96 8.89
CA THR A 192 -17.81 2.70 9.58
C THR A 192 -18.66 2.54 10.84
N LEU A 193 -18.78 3.57 11.69
CA LEU A 193 -19.63 3.51 12.89
C LEU A 193 -21.09 3.23 12.53
N ILE A 194 -21.64 3.94 11.55
CA ILE A 194 -23.03 3.78 11.11
C ILE A 194 -23.28 2.39 10.52
N LEU A 195 -22.34 1.87 9.74
CA LEU A 195 -22.42 0.50 9.21
C LEU A 195 -22.36 -0.55 10.33
N ARG A 196 -21.50 -0.37 11.34
CA ARG A 196 -21.44 -1.27 12.50
C ARG A 196 -22.73 -1.24 13.31
N LEU A 197 -23.35 -0.08 13.49
CA LEU A 197 -24.65 0.05 14.15
C LEU A 197 -25.78 -0.61 13.33
N ALA A 198 -25.76 -0.47 12.00
CA ALA A 198 -26.71 -1.17 11.12
C ALA A 198 -26.53 -2.70 11.20
N GLU A 199 -25.29 -3.19 11.23
CA GLU A 199 -24.98 -4.62 11.40
C GLU A 199 -25.48 -5.18 12.75
N GLU A 200 -25.52 -4.35 13.79
CA GLU A 200 -26.09 -4.70 15.10
C GLU A 200 -27.61 -4.55 15.16
N GLY A 201 -28.25 -4.09 14.08
CA GLY A 201 -29.70 -4.00 13.95
C GLY A 201 -30.33 -2.78 14.62
N TYR A 202 -29.56 -1.70 14.83
CA TYR A 202 -30.13 -0.42 15.32
C TYR A 202 -31.06 0.23 14.28
N PHE A 203 -30.77 0.05 12.99
CA PHE A 203 -31.54 0.55 11.85
C PHE A 203 -31.10 -0.15 10.56
N GLU A 204 -31.90 -0.02 9.49
CA GLU A 204 -31.51 -0.33 8.11
C GLU A 204 -31.08 0.96 7.38
N LEU A 205 -30.20 0.87 6.37
CA LEU A 205 -29.65 2.07 5.72
C LEU A 205 -30.69 2.84 4.88
N ASP A 206 -31.73 2.16 4.41
CA ASP A 206 -32.83 2.75 3.64
C ASP A 206 -34.00 3.24 4.52
N ASP A 207 -33.91 3.04 5.83
CA ASP A 207 -34.84 3.63 6.80
C ASP A 207 -34.83 5.17 6.71
N LYS A 208 -35.97 5.76 7.05
CA LYS A 208 -36.12 7.21 7.02
C LYS A 208 -35.52 7.83 8.28
N LEU A 209 -34.73 8.89 8.09
CA LEU A 209 -34.03 9.59 9.17
C LEU A 209 -35.00 10.00 10.30
N PHE A 210 -36.17 10.51 9.95
CA PHE A 210 -37.15 11.03 10.92
C PHE A 210 -37.70 9.97 11.87
N GLU A 211 -37.56 8.67 11.56
CA GLU A 211 -37.98 7.58 12.45
C GLU A 211 -37.10 7.49 13.70
N TYR A 212 -35.86 8.01 13.61
CA TYR A 212 -34.85 7.97 14.68
C TYR A 212 -34.46 9.35 15.19
N LEU A 213 -34.43 10.36 14.30
CA LEU A 213 -34.01 11.72 14.61
C LEU A 213 -34.85 12.72 13.80
N GLU A 214 -35.75 13.42 14.49
CA GLU A 214 -36.57 14.46 13.86
C GLU A 214 -35.81 15.80 13.81
N ILE A 215 -35.80 16.43 12.63
CA ILE A 215 -35.30 17.79 12.41
C ILE A 215 -36.49 18.66 11.99
N PRO A 216 -37.16 19.36 12.93
CA PRO A 216 -38.35 20.13 12.64
C PRO A 216 -38.12 21.20 11.56
N GLY A 217 -39.00 21.28 10.57
CA GLY A 217 -38.93 22.28 9.49
C GLY A 217 -38.11 21.87 8.28
N LEU A 218 -37.49 20.68 8.29
CA LEU A 218 -36.76 20.17 7.11
C LEU A 218 -37.76 19.60 6.09
N ASP A 219 -38.11 20.39 5.07
CA ASP A 219 -39.15 20.07 4.06
C ASP A 219 -38.99 18.69 3.37
N ASN A 220 -37.75 18.25 3.16
CA ASN A 220 -37.40 16.94 2.59
C ASN A 220 -37.02 15.87 3.63
N GLY A 221 -37.01 16.21 4.93
CA GLY A 221 -36.59 15.35 6.04
C GLY A 221 -37.39 14.05 6.13
N ILE A 222 -38.63 14.04 5.65
CA ILE A 222 -39.48 12.84 5.60
C ILE A 222 -39.02 11.80 4.57
N ALA A 223 -38.18 12.18 3.60
CA ALA A 223 -37.74 11.31 2.51
C ALA A 223 -36.27 10.91 2.61
N ILE A 224 -35.47 11.65 3.38
CA ILE A 224 -34.04 11.38 3.59
C ILE A 224 -33.88 10.02 4.28
N THR A 225 -33.02 9.17 3.71
CA THR A 225 -32.59 7.92 4.32
C THR A 225 -31.20 8.09 4.94
N ILE A 226 -30.79 7.13 5.75
CA ILE A 226 -29.43 7.09 6.30
C ILE A 226 -28.39 6.94 5.17
N GLU A 227 -28.68 6.13 4.15
CA GLU A 227 -27.86 6.00 2.94
C GLU A 227 -27.70 7.34 2.21
N HIS A 228 -28.76 8.15 2.11
CA HIS A 228 -28.68 9.46 1.46
C HIS A 228 -27.71 10.41 2.16
N LEU A 229 -27.60 10.33 3.50
CA LEU A 229 -26.61 11.09 4.26
C LEU A 229 -25.18 10.59 3.99
N LEU A 230 -24.98 9.27 4.03
CA LEU A 230 -23.67 8.62 3.81
C LEU A 230 -23.10 8.88 2.41
N THR A 231 -23.97 9.03 1.40
CA THR A 231 -23.61 9.16 -0.02
C THR A 231 -23.60 10.61 -0.54
N HIS A 232 -23.89 11.60 0.31
CA HIS A 232 -24.07 13.00 -0.10
C HIS A 232 -25.19 13.22 -1.13
N THR A 233 -26.26 12.44 -1.03
CA THR A 233 -27.43 12.52 -1.92
C THR A 233 -28.70 12.99 -1.20
N SER A 234 -28.58 13.54 0.01
CA SER A 234 -29.71 14.02 0.81
C SER A 234 -30.32 15.36 0.34
N GLY A 235 -29.54 16.18 -0.38
CA GLY A 235 -29.93 17.54 -0.77
C GLY A 235 -29.85 18.58 0.35
N MET A 236 -29.30 18.23 1.52
CA MET A 236 -29.10 19.15 2.65
C MET A 236 -27.98 20.17 2.36
N GLY A 237 -28.16 21.41 2.83
CA GLY A 237 -27.12 22.44 2.76
C GLY A 237 -25.88 22.09 3.58
N ASP A 238 -24.72 22.62 3.20
CA ASP A 238 -23.43 22.37 3.85
C ASP A 238 -23.04 23.54 4.75
N HIS A 239 -23.30 23.42 6.06
CA HIS A 239 -23.06 24.49 7.03
C HIS A 239 -21.60 24.93 7.15
N LEU A 240 -20.64 24.11 6.71
CA LEU A 240 -19.23 24.49 6.73
C LEU A 240 -18.80 25.26 5.47
N ASN A 241 -19.48 25.08 4.35
CA ASN A 241 -19.01 25.53 3.03
C ASN A 241 -19.95 26.51 2.31
N ASP A 242 -21.25 26.48 2.56
CA ASP A 242 -22.24 27.25 1.80
C ASP A 242 -22.34 28.72 2.26
N GLY A 243 -21.57 29.11 3.29
CA GLY A 243 -21.58 30.45 3.87
C GLY A 243 -22.83 30.74 4.68
N GLY A 244 -22.83 31.85 5.43
CA GLY A 244 -23.99 32.27 6.23
C GLY A 244 -24.20 31.51 7.56
N PHE A 245 -23.48 30.42 7.80
CA PHE A 245 -23.48 29.74 9.09
C PHE A 245 -22.67 30.50 10.15
N TYR A 246 -21.39 30.76 9.86
CA TYR A 246 -20.51 31.55 10.72
C TYR A 246 -20.80 33.05 10.61
N THR A 247 -21.85 33.50 11.29
CA THR A 247 -22.31 34.90 11.32
C THR A 247 -22.37 35.45 12.75
N GLY A 248 -22.43 36.77 12.90
CA GLY A 248 -22.36 37.45 14.21
C GLY A 248 -20.95 37.93 14.54
N SER A 249 -20.79 38.68 15.64
CA SER A 249 -19.47 39.17 16.09
C SER A 249 -18.72 38.17 16.96
N ASP A 250 -19.40 37.12 17.43
CA ASP A 250 -18.94 36.12 18.39
C ASP A 250 -18.74 34.72 17.75
N TRP A 251 -18.94 34.57 16.44
CA TRP A 251 -18.88 33.27 15.75
C TRP A 251 -17.57 32.49 15.98
N GLN A 252 -16.47 33.20 16.23
CA GLN A 252 -15.14 32.62 16.50
C GLN A 252 -15.06 31.97 17.90
N THR A 253 -15.84 32.45 18.85
CA THR A 253 -15.82 32.02 20.26
C THR A 253 -17.10 31.31 20.70
N ARG A 254 -18.11 31.21 19.82
CA ARG A 254 -19.43 30.68 20.11
C ARG A 254 -19.51 29.15 20.08
N VAL A 255 -20.02 28.54 21.15
CA VAL A 255 -20.43 27.12 21.14
C VAL A 255 -21.60 26.89 20.20
N TRP A 256 -21.39 26.04 19.19
CA TRP A 256 -22.42 25.58 18.27
C TRP A 256 -23.07 24.32 18.83
N GLU A 257 -24.38 24.38 19.00
CA GLU A 257 -25.25 23.28 19.45
C GLU A 257 -25.91 22.60 18.24
N HIS A 258 -26.42 21.37 18.39
CA HIS A 258 -27.14 20.66 17.33
C HIS A 258 -28.22 21.52 16.66
N GLN A 259 -28.98 22.28 17.47
CA GLN A 259 -30.06 23.15 16.96
C GLN A 259 -29.54 24.23 16.00
N ASP A 260 -28.32 24.74 16.20
CA ASP A 260 -27.76 25.76 15.31
C ASP A 260 -27.51 25.21 13.90
N ILE A 261 -27.00 23.98 13.81
CA ILE A 261 -26.78 23.28 12.54
C ILE A 261 -28.13 22.93 11.88
N TYR A 262 -29.11 22.52 12.69
CA TYR A 262 -30.45 22.18 12.22
C TYR A 262 -31.19 23.39 11.67
N ASP A 263 -31.22 24.50 12.40
CA ASP A 263 -31.84 25.75 11.97
C ASP A 263 -31.22 26.25 10.66
N TYR A 264 -29.90 26.17 10.53
CA TYR A 264 -29.21 26.54 9.29
C TYR A 264 -29.67 25.70 8.09
N THR A 265 -29.72 24.37 8.23
CA THR A 265 -30.13 23.52 7.11
C THR A 265 -31.61 23.65 6.79
N VAL A 266 -32.45 23.96 7.77
CA VAL A 266 -33.86 24.27 7.57
C VAL A 266 -34.00 25.56 6.77
N ASP A 267 -33.26 26.61 7.14
CA ASP A 267 -33.27 27.91 6.46
C ASP A 267 -32.77 27.84 5.01
N GLN A 268 -31.78 26.98 4.72
CA GLN A 268 -31.32 26.73 3.36
C GLN A 268 -32.35 25.98 2.50
N GLY A 269 -33.24 25.23 3.14
CA GLY A 269 -34.16 24.31 2.48
C GLY A 269 -33.42 23.16 1.76
N SER A 270 -34.14 22.52 0.84
CA SER A 270 -33.62 21.40 0.06
C SER A 270 -33.12 21.86 -1.32
N PHE A 271 -31.89 21.47 -1.67
CA PHE A 271 -31.34 21.75 -3.01
C PHE A 271 -31.88 20.80 -4.09
N PHE A 272 -32.30 19.58 -3.71
CA PHE A 272 -32.89 18.57 -4.59
C PHE A 272 -33.53 17.44 -3.78
N TRP A 273 -34.38 16.64 -4.43
CA TRP A 273 -35.01 15.49 -3.80
C TRP A 273 -33.97 14.43 -3.41
N PRO A 274 -34.04 13.85 -2.19
CA PRO A 274 -33.07 12.84 -1.77
C PRO A 274 -32.93 11.69 -2.79
N GLY A 275 -31.69 11.34 -3.12
CA GLY A 275 -31.34 10.31 -4.12
C GLY A 275 -31.39 10.79 -5.58
N SER A 276 -31.82 12.03 -5.87
CA SER A 276 -31.96 12.50 -7.27
C SER A 276 -30.72 13.19 -7.82
N SER A 277 -29.76 13.55 -6.97
CA SER A 277 -28.53 14.25 -7.35
C SER A 277 -27.48 14.10 -6.24
N TYR A 278 -26.28 14.61 -6.47
CA TYR A 278 -25.18 14.60 -5.54
C TYR A 278 -24.76 16.02 -5.17
N ARG A 279 -24.55 16.25 -3.87
CA ARG A 279 -23.88 17.44 -3.35
C ARG A 279 -23.24 17.11 -2.02
N TYR A 280 -21.92 17.23 -1.98
CA TYR A 280 -21.14 17.09 -0.75
C TYR A 280 -21.69 18.01 0.35
N SER A 281 -21.99 17.44 1.52
CA SER A 281 -22.52 18.16 2.66
C SER A 281 -21.92 17.66 3.97
N ASN A 282 -21.24 18.55 4.70
CA ASN A 282 -20.77 18.22 6.05
C ASN A 282 -21.94 18.06 7.04
N THR A 283 -23.06 18.76 6.81
CA THR A 283 -24.27 18.65 7.64
C THR A 283 -24.79 17.23 7.66
N GLY A 284 -24.79 16.53 6.52
CA GLY A 284 -25.27 15.14 6.47
C GLY A 284 -24.47 14.21 7.39
N PHE A 285 -23.15 14.36 7.41
CA PHE A 285 -22.28 13.57 8.31
C PHE A 285 -22.39 14.00 9.77
N TYR A 286 -22.60 15.29 10.03
CA TYR A 286 -22.91 15.76 11.38
C TYR A 286 -24.18 15.11 11.93
N VAL A 287 -25.24 15.08 11.11
CA VAL A 287 -26.52 14.43 11.44
C VAL A 287 -26.37 12.93 11.67
N LEU A 288 -25.49 12.24 10.93
CA LEU A 288 -25.17 10.83 11.20
C LEU A 288 -24.57 10.63 12.60
N GLY A 289 -23.71 11.55 13.05
CA GLY A 289 -23.21 11.55 14.43
C GLY A 289 -24.35 11.66 15.45
N ALA A 290 -25.23 12.64 15.28
CA ALA A 290 -26.39 12.84 16.16
C ALA A 290 -27.37 11.65 16.13
N LEU A 291 -27.56 11.02 14.97
CA LEU A 291 -28.35 9.80 14.82
C LEU A 291 -27.76 8.66 15.67
N ALA A 292 -26.44 8.44 15.59
CA ALA A 292 -25.77 7.40 16.36
C ALA A 292 -25.94 7.62 17.87
N GLU A 293 -25.84 8.88 18.34
CA GLU A 293 -26.13 9.22 19.74
C GLU A 293 -27.60 8.98 20.11
N ALA A 294 -28.53 9.36 19.24
CA ALA A 294 -29.97 9.22 19.48
C ALA A 294 -30.40 7.76 19.65
N VAL A 295 -29.90 6.85 18.80
CA VAL A 295 -30.32 5.43 18.82
C VAL A 295 -29.62 4.61 19.91
N THR A 296 -28.43 5.02 20.34
CA THR A 296 -27.65 4.29 21.36
C THR A 296 -27.75 4.90 22.76
N GLY A 297 -28.06 6.19 22.88
CA GLY A 297 -27.98 6.96 24.11
C GLY A 297 -26.55 7.21 24.63
N GLN A 298 -25.52 6.88 23.84
CA GLN A 298 -24.11 7.08 24.19
C GLN A 298 -23.55 8.34 23.52
N SER A 299 -22.50 8.91 24.09
CA SER A 299 -21.80 10.03 23.45
C SER A 299 -21.07 9.56 22.19
N LEU A 300 -20.96 10.42 21.18
CA LEU A 300 -20.24 10.09 19.96
C LEU A 300 -18.76 9.77 20.21
N SER A 301 -18.14 10.40 21.23
CA SER A 301 -16.77 10.07 21.66
C SER A 301 -16.66 8.63 22.16
N ASP A 302 -17.62 8.17 22.97
CA ASP A 302 -17.64 6.80 23.50
C ASP A 302 -17.95 5.78 22.41
N LEU A 303 -18.83 6.14 21.46
CA LEU A 303 -19.14 5.29 20.30
C LEU A 303 -17.88 5.07 19.44
N TYR A 304 -17.16 6.13 19.06
CA TYR A 304 -15.91 5.95 18.30
C TYR A 304 -14.88 5.10 19.05
N LYS A 305 -14.72 5.33 20.36
CA LYS A 305 -13.78 4.56 21.18
C LYS A 305 -14.15 3.08 21.26
N SER A 306 -15.41 2.78 21.55
CA SER A 306 -15.88 1.41 21.78
C SER A 306 -16.07 0.60 20.50
N TYR A 307 -16.58 1.22 19.44
CA TYR A 307 -16.84 0.53 18.17
C TYR A 307 -15.64 0.49 17.24
N ILE A 308 -14.71 1.45 17.30
CA ILE A 308 -13.63 1.56 16.30
C ILE A 308 -12.24 1.62 16.94
N PHE A 309 -11.95 2.61 17.79
CA PHE A 309 -10.57 2.86 18.20
C PHE A 309 -10.00 1.73 19.06
N ASN A 310 -10.72 1.27 20.08
CA ASN A 310 -10.25 0.19 20.94
C ASN A 310 -10.19 -1.16 20.21
N PRO A 311 -11.22 -1.58 19.45
CA PRO A 311 -11.17 -2.84 18.69
C PRO A 311 -10.03 -2.92 17.68
N LEU A 312 -9.65 -1.79 17.08
CA LEU A 312 -8.58 -1.72 16.07
C LEU A 312 -7.21 -1.34 16.64
N GLY A 313 -7.09 -1.09 17.95
CA GLY A 313 -5.82 -0.67 18.58
C GLY A 313 -5.28 0.66 18.05
N LEU A 314 -6.18 1.64 17.86
CA LEU A 314 -5.86 2.99 17.36
C LEU A 314 -5.53 3.94 18.53
N ASP A 315 -4.46 3.61 19.26
CA ASP A 315 -4.11 4.24 20.55
C ASP A 315 -3.73 5.73 20.45
N GLN A 316 -3.47 6.25 19.25
CA GLN A 316 -3.15 7.64 18.97
C GLN A 316 -4.30 8.40 18.29
N THR A 317 -5.48 7.79 18.25
CA THR A 317 -6.68 8.36 17.64
C THR A 317 -7.69 8.79 18.69
N LEU A 318 -8.25 9.99 18.53
CA LEU A 318 -9.29 10.52 19.41
C LEU A 318 -10.31 11.34 18.63
N TYR A 319 -11.50 11.45 19.20
CA TYR A 319 -12.52 12.40 18.77
C TYR A 319 -12.41 13.66 19.64
N ASP A 320 -11.97 14.76 19.04
CA ASP A 320 -11.87 16.05 19.71
C ASP A 320 -13.22 16.76 19.55
N ASP A 321 -14.11 16.61 20.53
CA ASP A 321 -15.40 17.33 20.55
C ASP A 321 -15.25 18.81 20.90
N PHE A 322 -14.01 19.28 21.10
CA PHE A 322 -13.65 20.65 21.45
C PHE A 322 -14.19 21.15 22.80
N SER A 323 -14.78 20.27 23.61
CA SER A 323 -15.35 20.60 24.92
C SER A 323 -14.28 20.94 25.96
N SER A 324 -13.03 20.51 25.75
CA SER A 324 -11.90 20.76 26.64
C SER A 324 -10.76 21.52 25.96
N TYR A 325 -10.42 22.70 26.49
CA TYR A 325 -9.24 23.48 26.10
C TYR A 325 -7.91 22.87 26.59
N ALA A 326 -7.96 21.83 27.42
CA ALA A 326 -6.79 21.23 28.04
C ALA A 326 -6.07 20.20 27.16
N GLU A 327 -6.78 19.57 26.22
CA GLU A 327 -6.17 18.59 25.31
C GLU A 327 -5.42 19.32 24.19
N LYS A 328 -4.10 19.40 24.35
CA LYS A 328 -3.20 19.86 23.31
C LYS A 328 -3.08 18.77 22.25
N ILE A 329 -3.30 19.14 20.99
CA ILE A 329 -2.83 18.34 19.86
C ILE A 329 -1.39 18.76 19.64
N ASP A 330 -0.48 17.79 19.65
CA ASP A 330 0.88 18.01 19.16
C ASP A 330 0.76 18.34 17.66
N SER A 331 0.76 19.63 17.29
CA SER A 331 0.65 20.15 15.91
C SER A 331 1.89 20.95 15.45
N LEU A 332 2.27 20.95 14.17
CA LEU A 332 3.49 21.67 13.69
C LEU A 332 3.26 23.18 13.57
N ALA A 333 2.02 23.63 13.79
CA ALA A 333 1.68 25.03 13.95
C ALA A 333 1.97 25.40 15.41
N GLU A 334 2.69 26.50 15.62
CA GLU A 334 2.98 27.05 16.95
C GLU A 334 1.77 26.94 17.89
N ASN A 335 2.08 26.53 19.12
CA ASN A 335 1.27 26.38 20.34
C ASN A 335 0.24 27.50 20.62
N SER A 336 -0.73 27.65 19.74
CA SER A 336 -2.05 28.18 20.02
C SER A 336 -3.02 27.20 19.38
N ARG A 337 -4.27 27.18 19.80
CA ARG A 337 -5.34 26.65 18.95
C ARG A 337 -5.44 27.57 17.72
N ALA A 338 -4.41 27.61 16.87
CA ALA A 338 -4.43 28.19 15.54
C ALA A 338 -5.43 27.32 14.81
N TYR A 339 -6.72 27.62 14.76
CA TYR A 339 -7.44 28.87 14.85
C TYR A 339 -8.70 28.61 15.70
N GLU A 340 -9.16 29.58 16.48
CA GLU A 340 -10.47 29.59 17.14
C GLU A 340 -11.59 29.70 16.06
N TYR A 341 -11.75 28.65 15.27
CA TYR A 341 -13.04 28.25 14.75
C TYR A 341 -13.69 27.48 15.89
N HIS A 342 -14.91 27.79 16.27
CA HIS A 342 -15.56 26.99 17.27
C HIS A 342 -15.95 25.63 16.68
N LEU A 343 -15.05 24.65 16.79
CA LEU A 343 -15.10 23.41 16.02
C LEU A 343 -16.14 22.39 16.54
N THR A 344 -16.95 22.73 17.55
CA THR A 344 -18.13 21.91 17.92
C THR A 344 -19.13 21.77 16.78
N SER A 345 -19.11 22.68 15.79
CA SER A 345 -19.90 22.55 14.56
C SER A 345 -19.36 21.48 13.61
N VAL A 346 -18.08 21.09 13.68
CA VAL A 346 -17.49 20.14 12.74
C VAL A 346 -17.94 18.71 13.02
N GLY A 347 -17.93 18.32 14.30
CA GLY A 347 -18.42 17.04 14.80
C GLY A 347 -17.99 15.81 13.97
N ALA A 348 -18.93 14.90 13.74
CA ALA A 348 -18.76 13.69 12.93
C ALA A 348 -18.32 13.97 11.47
N ALA A 349 -18.38 15.20 10.97
CA ALA A 349 -17.89 15.49 9.64
C ALA A 349 -16.37 15.67 9.56
N GLY A 350 -15.67 15.92 10.68
CA GLY A 350 -14.25 16.28 10.59
C GLY A 350 -13.41 16.35 11.88
N ALA A 351 -13.95 15.98 13.04
CA ALA A 351 -13.31 16.25 14.32
C ALA A 351 -12.34 15.17 14.84
N ILE A 352 -12.09 14.09 14.09
CA ILE A 352 -11.09 13.10 14.49
C ILE A 352 -9.67 13.66 14.37
N VAL A 353 -8.85 13.29 15.34
CA VAL A 353 -7.41 13.53 15.40
C VAL A 353 -6.72 12.16 15.40
N SER A 354 -5.70 11.97 14.57
CA SER A 354 -5.02 10.68 14.41
C SER A 354 -3.56 10.87 13.97
N THR A 355 -2.81 9.77 13.96
CA THR A 355 -1.51 9.65 13.27
C THR A 355 -1.69 8.95 11.92
N PRO A 356 -0.77 9.12 10.95
CA PRO A 356 -0.78 8.31 9.73
C PRO A 356 -0.71 6.80 10.03
N SER A 357 0.02 6.39 11.07
CA SER A 357 0.12 4.98 11.46
C SER A 357 -1.23 4.37 11.81
N ASP A 358 -2.02 5.05 12.65
CA ASP A 358 -3.36 4.57 13.01
C ASP A 358 -4.34 4.68 11.84
N LEU A 359 -4.19 5.70 10.99
CA LEU A 359 -4.98 5.82 9.76
C LEU A 359 -4.73 4.65 8.80
N ALA A 360 -3.48 4.20 8.65
CA ALA A 360 -3.13 3.05 7.80
C ALA A 360 -3.65 1.73 8.40
N LYS A 361 -3.58 1.54 9.73
CA LYS A 361 -4.22 0.40 10.41
C LYS A 361 -5.74 0.38 10.19
N TYR A 362 -6.38 1.53 10.37
CA TYR A 362 -7.82 1.70 10.13
C TYR A 362 -8.19 1.37 8.69
N GLY A 363 -7.47 1.94 7.73
CA GLY A 363 -7.69 1.67 6.31
C GLY A 363 -7.54 0.20 5.99
N ASN A 364 -6.48 -0.46 6.47
CA ASN A 364 -6.28 -1.89 6.28
C ASN A 364 -7.45 -2.71 6.85
N ALA A 365 -7.87 -2.44 8.07
CA ALA A 365 -8.91 -3.23 8.74
C ALA A 365 -10.31 -3.06 8.10
N VAL A 366 -10.69 -1.84 7.71
CA VAL A 366 -12.02 -1.53 7.19
C VAL A 366 -12.17 -1.91 5.72
N TYR A 367 -11.15 -1.60 4.91
CA TYR A 367 -11.19 -1.76 3.47
C TYR A 367 -10.65 -3.14 3.05
N GLY A 368 -9.52 -3.57 3.61
CA GLY A 368 -8.91 -4.86 3.32
C GLY A 368 -9.45 -6.00 4.18
N GLY A 369 -9.50 -5.81 5.50
CA GLY A 369 -9.84 -6.85 6.48
C GLY A 369 -11.34 -7.05 6.73
N ASP A 370 -11.68 -7.91 7.68
CA ASP A 370 -13.06 -8.33 7.96
C ASP A 370 -13.73 -7.51 9.07
N PHE A 371 -13.34 -6.23 9.24
CA PHE A 371 -13.89 -5.39 10.30
C PHE A 371 -15.37 -5.03 10.07
N LEU A 372 -15.73 -4.81 8.81
CA LEU A 372 -17.11 -4.74 8.34
C LEU A 372 -17.49 -6.08 7.71
N THR A 373 -18.77 -6.43 7.73
CA THR A 373 -19.27 -7.57 6.96
C THR A 373 -19.01 -7.35 5.47
N ALA A 374 -18.87 -8.44 4.70
CA ALA A 374 -18.67 -8.37 3.25
C ALA A 374 -19.76 -7.54 2.54
N ALA A 375 -21.01 -7.62 3.01
CA ALA A 375 -22.12 -6.84 2.47
C ALA A 375 -21.95 -5.33 2.75
N SER A 376 -21.64 -4.94 4.00
CA SER A 376 -21.38 -3.54 4.35
C SER A 376 -20.19 -2.97 3.62
N LYS A 377 -19.12 -3.76 3.45
CA LYS A 377 -17.93 -3.34 2.70
C LYS A 377 -18.27 -3.09 1.22
N GLU A 378 -19.03 -3.97 0.59
CA GLU A 378 -19.46 -3.80 -0.80
C GLU A 378 -20.31 -2.53 -0.98
N LEU A 379 -21.24 -2.27 -0.06
CA LEU A 379 -22.01 -1.03 -0.06
C LEU A 379 -21.09 0.19 0.13
N MET A 380 -20.12 0.11 1.05
CA MET A 380 -19.19 1.19 1.34
C MET A 380 -18.40 1.66 0.12
N ILE A 381 -18.06 0.74 -0.79
CA ILE A 381 -17.26 1.00 -2.00
C ILE A 381 -18.08 1.06 -3.30
N THR A 382 -19.41 0.95 -3.24
CA THR A 382 -20.30 1.13 -4.39
C THR A 382 -20.41 2.61 -4.77
N ASP A 383 -20.38 2.95 -6.06
CA ASP A 383 -20.43 4.34 -6.51
C ASP A 383 -21.87 4.88 -6.63
N TYR A 384 -22.36 5.49 -5.54
CA TYR A 384 -23.67 6.13 -5.49
C TYR A 384 -23.63 7.57 -6.03
N GLY A 385 -22.54 8.29 -5.78
CA GLY A 385 -22.42 9.69 -6.18
C GLY A 385 -22.41 9.87 -7.70
N PHE A 386 -21.63 9.06 -8.42
CA PHE A 386 -21.59 9.13 -9.89
C PHE A 386 -22.92 8.69 -10.53
N ALA A 387 -23.61 7.71 -9.94
CA ALA A 387 -24.88 7.19 -10.44
C ALA A 387 -25.97 8.27 -10.58
N VAL A 388 -25.85 9.37 -9.82
CA VAL A 388 -26.78 10.50 -9.84
C VAL A 388 -26.15 11.78 -10.41
N GLY A 389 -25.06 11.65 -11.18
CA GLY A 389 -24.40 12.76 -11.88
C GLY A 389 -23.38 13.55 -11.04
N GLY A 390 -22.91 12.97 -9.94
CA GLY A 390 -21.96 13.56 -9.00
C GLY A 390 -20.50 13.13 -9.17
N SER A 391 -19.77 13.15 -8.05
CA SER A 391 -18.41 12.59 -7.93
C SER A 391 -18.47 11.10 -7.58
N ASN A 392 -17.40 10.36 -7.89
CA ASN A 392 -17.29 8.95 -7.50
C ASN A 392 -17.22 8.83 -5.97
N TYR A 393 -18.31 8.37 -5.35
CA TYR A 393 -18.48 8.41 -3.89
C TYR A 393 -19.42 7.30 -3.40
N GLY A 394 -18.94 6.50 -2.45
CA GLY A 394 -19.70 5.46 -1.74
C GLY A 394 -20.19 5.92 -0.37
N LEU A 395 -20.23 5.02 0.62
CA LEU A 395 -20.63 5.38 1.98
C LEU A 395 -19.46 6.00 2.72
N GLY A 396 -19.43 7.34 2.82
CA GLY A 396 -18.32 8.09 3.46
C GLY A 396 -16.94 7.85 2.84
N THR A 397 -16.90 7.34 1.61
CA THR A 397 -15.71 6.83 0.94
C THR A 397 -15.62 7.41 -0.46
N ARG A 398 -14.47 8.00 -0.79
CA ARG A 398 -14.13 8.42 -2.14
C ARG A 398 -13.55 7.24 -2.91
N LEU A 399 -13.90 7.17 -4.19
CA LEU A 399 -13.47 6.12 -5.10
C LEU A 399 -12.62 6.77 -6.20
N TRP A 400 -11.40 6.26 -6.39
CA TRP A 400 -10.44 6.82 -7.33
C TRP A 400 -9.90 5.75 -8.27
N ASP A 401 -9.54 6.20 -9.48
CA ASP A 401 -8.73 5.47 -10.46
C ASP A 401 -7.71 6.46 -11.01
N ASP A 402 -6.55 6.51 -10.36
CA ASP A 402 -5.44 7.38 -10.76
C ASP A 402 -4.34 6.51 -11.36
N PHE A 403 -3.91 6.83 -12.58
CA PHE A 403 -2.86 6.08 -13.29
C PHE A 403 -3.20 4.59 -13.51
N GLY A 404 -4.49 4.22 -13.55
CA GLY A 404 -4.92 2.83 -13.64
C GLY A 404 -4.79 2.07 -12.31
N ILE A 405 -4.67 2.78 -11.19
CA ILE A 405 -4.61 2.24 -9.83
C ILE A 405 -5.94 2.55 -9.15
N VAL A 406 -6.78 1.52 -9.02
CA VAL A 406 -8.04 1.63 -8.26
C VAL A 406 -7.70 1.67 -6.79
N HIS A 407 -8.21 2.70 -6.11
CA HIS A 407 -8.03 2.84 -4.67
C HIS A 407 -9.19 3.63 -4.07
N TYR A 408 -9.43 3.44 -2.78
CA TYR A 408 -10.53 4.09 -2.09
C TYR A 408 -10.16 4.49 -0.67
N GLY A 409 -10.88 5.48 -0.15
CA GLY A 409 -10.58 6.05 1.16
C GLY A 409 -11.18 7.45 1.28
N HIS A 410 -10.46 8.41 1.83
CA HIS A 410 -10.96 9.77 1.90
C HIS A 410 -9.84 10.80 2.08
N THR A 411 -10.07 12.03 1.60
CA THR A 411 -9.19 13.19 1.84
C THR A 411 -9.70 14.04 2.99
N GLY A 412 -8.79 14.71 3.68
CA GLY A 412 -9.04 15.63 4.76
C GLY A 412 -8.43 16.99 4.46
N SER A 413 -9.23 18.04 4.61
CA SER A 413 -8.77 19.43 4.59
C SER A 413 -9.50 20.20 5.66
N LEU A 414 -8.75 20.76 6.62
CA LEU A 414 -9.28 21.67 7.63
C LEU A 414 -8.16 22.63 7.99
N MET A 415 -8.35 23.92 7.66
CA MET A 415 -7.33 24.95 7.83
C MET A 415 -6.03 24.55 7.12
N ASP A 416 -4.92 24.49 7.85
CA ASP A 416 -3.62 24.10 7.30
C ASP A 416 -3.41 22.58 7.28
N TYR A 417 -4.29 21.80 7.92
CA TYR A 417 -4.20 20.34 7.89
C TYR A 417 -4.62 19.77 6.54
N ARG A 418 -3.81 18.85 6.03
CA ARG A 418 -4.16 17.93 4.95
C ARG A 418 -3.91 16.52 5.42
N SER A 419 -4.83 15.62 5.07
CA SER A 419 -4.66 14.20 5.32
C SER A 419 -5.29 13.41 4.18
N ILE A 420 -4.82 12.19 3.97
CA ILE A 420 -5.46 11.25 3.06
C ILE A 420 -5.24 9.84 3.60
N ILE A 421 -6.27 9.02 3.48
CA ILE A 421 -6.16 7.57 3.59
C ILE A 421 -6.58 6.95 2.27
N MET A 422 -5.85 5.93 1.86
CA MET A 422 -6.11 5.14 0.67
C MET A 422 -5.92 3.68 1.01
N TYR A 423 -6.74 2.82 0.44
CA TYR A 423 -6.52 1.40 0.38
C TYR A 423 -6.49 0.98 -1.08
N VAL A 424 -5.47 0.20 -1.45
CA VAL A 424 -5.19 -0.24 -2.82
C VAL A 424 -5.45 -1.75 -2.88
N PRO A 425 -6.61 -2.20 -3.41
CA PRO A 425 -7.04 -3.60 -3.24
C PRO A 425 -6.16 -4.63 -3.95
N GLU A 426 -5.68 -4.29 -5.14
CA GLU A 426 -4.82 -5.18 -5.92
C GLU A 426 -3.43 -5.39 -5.31
N ALA A 427 -3.01 -4.44 -4.47
CA ALA A 427 -1.74 -4.46 -3.76
C ALA A 427 -1.90 -4.89 -2.31
N ASP A 428 -3.13 -4.97 -1.79
CA ASP A 428 -3.48 -5.24 -0.39
C ASP A 428 -2.72 -4.32 0.60
N VAL A 429 -2.65 -3.02 0.27
CA VAL A 429 -1.92 -2.02 1.07
C VAL A 429 -2.83 -0.87 1.44
N SER A 430 -2.76 -0.45 2.71
CA SER A 430 -3.26 0.84 3.15
C SER A 430 -2.14 1.88 3.22
N ILE A 431 -2.42 3.08 2.72
CA ILE A 431 -1.50 4.22 2.63
C ILE A 431 -2.15 5.41 3.34
N ALA A 432 -1.44 6.04 4.27
CA ALA A 432 -1.89 7.27 4.93
C ALA A 432 -0.81 8.34 4.88
N LEU A 433 -1.20 9.58 4.59
CA LEU A 433 -0.32 10.74 4.61
C LEU A 433 -0.98 11.92 5.32
N SER A 434 -0.21 12.66 6.11
CA SER A 434 -0.66 13.87 6.77
C SER A 434 0.40 14.97 6.76
N THR A 435 -0.06 16.21 6.67
CA THR A 435 0.72 17.43 6.88
C THR A 435 -0.18 18.49 7.51
N ASN A 436 0.40 19.53 8.09
CA ASN A 436 -0.29 20.74 8.51
C ASN A 436 0.33 22.00 7.89
N ASP A 437 1.01 21.83 6.76
CA ASP A 437 1.47 22.91 5.90
C ASP A 437 1.08 22.58 4.45
N PRO A 438 -0.09 23.03 3.98
CA PRO A 438 -0.68 22.55 2.76
C PRO A 438 0.02 23.16 1.54
N HIS A 439 1.05 22.48 1.04
CA HIS A 439 1.75 22.88 -0.17
C HIS A 439 0.85 22.70 -1.42
N PRO A 440 0.87 23.62 -2.42
CA PRO A 440 0.06 23.51 -3.64
C PRO A 440 0.24 22.20 -4.42
N ASN A 441 1.45 21.64 -4.39
CA ASN A 441 1.80 20.37 -5.03
C ASN A 441 1.66 19.14 -4.10
N TRP A 442 0.89 19.23 -3.01
CA TRP A 442 0.65 18.12 -2.08
C TRP A 442 0.30 16.80 -2.78
N PHE A 443 -0.59 16.86 -3.78
CA PHE A 443 -1.04 15.67 -4.50
C PHE A 443 0.06 15.04 -5.37
N ASP A 444 1.09 15.78 -5.80
CA ASP A 444 2.20 15.18 -6.55
C ASP A 444 3.07 14.26 -5.66
N LEU A 445 3.14 14.57 -4.35
CA LEU A 445 3.80 13.71 -3.37
C LEU A 445 2.93 12.48 -3.07
N VAL A 446 1.63 12.70 -2.81
CA VAL A 446 0.66 11.61 -2.58
C VAL A 446 0.66 10.61 -3.73
N ASN A 447 0.58 11.11 -4.97
CA ASN A 447 0.57 10.28 -6.18
C ASN A 447 1.91 9.55 -6.40
N GLY A 448 3.04 10.18 -6.05
CA GLY A 448 4.34 9.53 -6.06
C GLY A 448 4.39 8.32 -5.12
N VAL A 449 3.92 8.50 -3.89
CA VAL A 449 3.81 7.40 -2.90
C VAL A 449 2.87 6.31 -3.40
N LEU A 450 1.67 6.66 -3.88
CA LEU A 450 0.70 5.71 -4.43
C LEU A 450 1.33 4.82 -5.51
N VAL A 451 1.99 5.43 -6.50
CA VAL A 451 2.60 4.69 -7.63
C VAL A 451 3.77 3.82 -7.16
N VAL A 452 4.65 4.33 -6.30
CA VAL A 452 5.82 3.58 -5.81
C VAL A 452 5.41 2.37 -4.97
N VAL A 453 4.42 2.55 -4.10
CA VAL A 453 3.90 1.49 -3.24
C VAL A 453 3.18 0.44 -4.07
N THR A 454 2.26 0.87 -4.93
CA THR A 454 1.47 -0.05 -5.75
C THR A 454 2.35 -0.90 -6.67
N ASN A 455 3.34 -0.30 -7.35
CA ASN A 455 4.28 -1.03 -8.20
C ASN A 455 5.26 -1.93 -7.44
N HIS A 456 5.33 -1.85 -6.12
CA HIS A 456 6.14 -2.78 -5.32
C HIS A 456 5.40 -4.10 -5.11
N TYR A 457 4.09 -4.04 -4.89
CA TYR A 457 3.26 -5.19 -4.50
C TYR A 457 2.44 -5.79 -5.65
N ARG A 458 2.27 -5.05 -6.75
CA ARG A 458 1.89 -5.61 -8.06
C ARG A 458 3.04 -6.39 -8.68
#